data_AF-A0ABD3MCB9-F1
#
_entry.id   AF-A0ABD3MCB9-F1
#
_cell.length_a   1.000
_cell.length_b   1.000
_cell.length_c   1.000
_cell.angle_alpha   90.00
_cell.angle_beta   90.00
_cell.angle_gamma   90.00
#
_symmetry.space_group_name_H-M   'P 1'
#
loop_
_entity.id
_entity.type
_entity.pdbx_description
1 polymer ?
#
loop_
_entity_poly.entity_id
_entity_poly.type
_entity_poly.pdbx_seq_one_letter_code
_entity_poly.pdbx_strand_id
1 'polypeptide(L)'
;MTMAMAAASLVASTRKHVYRFSKSSLAVRQLRGIHRPKVSWLDLRGTGLSAIERLAIEELLLRHDPWRRCWAIIGVHEPTENRILNNINLPAYYAPTAHQNSDEDTFGHVYEERNTSCAIIMGIGGKAERLIDIVSARKDGVLIIKRFSGGGTVVVDHSSLWTTFIGRNYILPHVAPFPREIMQWSADTIFGPAFDRWNEAIQPQPVHNNMEKESNKRQTLIVHGKSCGLCGGDNESIAIPSTDISASLRQSRTTSTLPTFRLKENDYILDSLHGERKIGGNAQAIVSGGFLHHTSFLWDWDNNNMKYLKLPDKRPTYRGDRSHDDFLVRLKDHYGKYSTKNSLFDHVKHAMHDRFHMEETTLRDVIKIANEQFGGLQQWFDGKCRTRVVQL
;
A
#
# COMPACT_ATOMS: atom_id res chain seq x y z
N MET A 1 15.38 28.19 58.76
CA MET A 1 14.95 26.86 59.21
C MET A 1 13.57 26.61 58.66
N THR A 2 13.49 25.60 57.81
CA THR A 2 12.43 25.33 56.84
C THR A 2 11.24 24.66 57.52
N MET A 3 10.02 25.16 57.35
CA MET A 3 8.81 24.38 57.65
C MET A 3 7.80 24.44 56.51
N ALA A 4 7.64 23.25 55.94
CA ALA A 4 6.61 22.74 55.06
C ALA A 4 5.24 23.45 55.08
N MET A 5 4.69 23.70 53.89
CA MET A 5 3.26 23.57 53.65
C MET A 5 3.02 22.63 52.47
N ALA A 6 2.26 21.59 52.73
CA ALA A 6 1.72 20.67 51.76
C ALA A 6 0.71 21.37 50.85
N ALA A 7 0.80 21.14 49.54
CA ALA A 7 -0.26 21.46 48.59
C ALA A 7 -0.71 20.16 47.91
N ALA A 8 -1.97 19.83 48.15
CA ALA A 8 -2.65 18.65 47.67
C ALA A 8 -2.81 18.64 46.15
N SER A 9 -2.76 17.42 45.62
CA SER A 9 -2.98 17.06 44.22
C SER A 9 -4.41 17.36 43.78
N LEU A 10 -4.58 18.08 42.67
CA LEU A 10 -5.85 18.17 41.93
C LEU A 10 -5.60 17.74 40.49
N VAL A 11 -5.97 16.50 40.18
CA VAL A 11 -5.94 15.92 38.84
C VAL A 11 -7.11 16.49 38.05
N ALA A 12 -6.85 17.42 37.14
CA ALA A 12 -7.81 17.86 36.15
C ALA A 12 -7.78 16.92 34.94
N SER A 13 -8.75 16.01 34.88
CA SER A 13 -9.05 15.16 33.73
C SER A 13 -9.60 16.01 32.57
N THR A 14 -8.75 16.46 31.67
CA THR A 14 -9.20 17.03 30.39
C THR A 14 -9.48 15.92 29.37
N ARG A 15 -10.77 15.61 29.18
CA ARG A 15 -11.28 14.82 28.05
C ARG A 15 -10.90 15.49 26.73
N LYS A 16 -9.98 14.89 25.96
CA LYS A 16 -9.75 15.28 24.56
C LYS A 16 -10.95 14.86 23.73
N HIS A 17 -11.78 15.83 23.34
CA HIS A 17 -12.78 15.66 22.30
C HIS A 17 -12.08 15.38 20.96
N VAL A 18 -12.17 14.13 20.50
CA VAL A 18 -11.82 13.73 19.15
C VAL A 18 -12.90 14.29 18.21
N TYR A 19 -12.55 15.30 17.42
CA TYR A 19 -13.41 15.76 16.32
C TYR A 19 -13.46 14.67 15.25
N ARG A 20 -14.56 13.91 15.23
CA ARG A 20 -14.98 13.09 14.07
C ARG A 20 -15.41 14.05 12.96
N PHE A 21 -14.61 14.19 11.92
CA PHE A 21 -15.10 14.73 10.65
C PHE A 21 -15.85 13.63 9.89
N SER A 22 -17.17 13.66 10.00
CA SER A 22 -18.08 13.07 9.01
C SER A 22 -18.62 14.23 8.16
N LYS A 23 -18.16 14.33 6.91
CA LYS A 23 -18.88 15.07 5.87
C LYS A 23 -18.81 14.30 4.56
N SER A 24 -19.85 13.51 4.36
CA SER A 24 -20.33 13.02 3.08
C SER A 24 -20.56 14.17 2.09
N SER A 25 -20.09 13.96 0.85
CA SER A 25 -20.69 14.30 -0.45
C SER A 25 -21.19 15.72 -0.79
N LEU A 26 -20.95 16.78 -0.01
CA LEU A 26 -21.44 18.13 -0.35
C LEU A 26 -20.39 19.26 -0.35
N ALA A 27 -19.11 18.93 -0.44
CA ALA A 27 -18.01 19.91 -0.61
C ALA A 27 -17.24 19.76 -1.93
N VAL A 28 -17.86 19.20 -2.99
CA VAL A 28 -17.23 19.02 -4.31
C VAL A 28 -17.58 20.14 -5.30
N ARG A 29 -18.36 21.14 -4.90
CA ARG A 29 -18.56 22.35 -5.73
C ARG A 29 -17.93 23.55 -5.05
N GLN A 30 -16.94 24.11 -5.76
CA GLN A 30 -16.34 25.44 -5.61
C GLN A 30 -14.96 25.52 -4.94
N LEU A 31 -13.94 24.96 -5.61
CA LEU A 31 -12.55 25.43 -5.49
C LEU A 31 -11.89 25.54 -6.87
N ARG A 32 -12.29 26.56 -7.65
CA ARG A 32 -11.43 27.07 -8.72
C ARG A 32 -10.23 27.72 -8.03
N GLY A 33 -9.06 27.05 -8.06
CA GLY A 33 -7.80 27.64 -7.58
C GLY A 33 -6.89 26.76 -6.72
N ILE A 34 -7.12 25.45 -6.55
CA ILE A 34 -6.15 24.60 -5.85
C ILE A 34 -4.93 24.36 -6.76
N HIS A 35 -3.80 24.97 -6.41
CA HIS A 35 -2.52 24.61 -7.01
C HIS A 35 -2.20 23.15 -6.69
N ARG A 36 -2.28 22.26 -7.69
CA ARG A 36 -1.91 20.85 -7.56
C ARG A 36 -0.40 20.69 -7.78
N PRO A 37 0.36 20.18 -6.81
CA PRO A 37 1.80 19.99 -6.98
C PRO A 37 2.10 19.08 -8.17
N LYS A 38 3.15 19.39 -8.91
CA LYS A 38 3.61 18.53 -10.03
C LYS A 38 4.25 17.25 -9.51
N VAL A 39 3.98 16.13 -10.18
CA VAL A 39 4.60 14.84 -9.90
C VAL A 39 4.89 14.11 -11.21
N SER A 40 6.10 13.59 -11.35
CA SER A 40 6.45 12.69 -12.44
C SER A 40 5.94 11.29 -12.13
N TRP A 41 5.05 10.77 -12.97
CA TRP A 41 4.49 9.43 -12.87
C TRP A 41 5.32 8.45 -13.70
N LEU A 42 5.87 7.43 -13.05
CA LEU A 42 6.71 6.42 -13.68
C LEU A 42 6.12 5.03 -13.43
N ASP A 43 5.51 4.46 -14.48
CA ASP A 43 5.01 3.10 -14.46
C ASP A 43 6.10 2.15 -14.96
N LEU A 44 6.60 1.28 -14.08
CA LEU A 44 7.63 0.28 -14.42
C LEU A 44 7.04 -1.11 -14.65
N ARG A 45 5.71 -1.29 -14.72
CA ARG A 45 5.11 -2.57 -15.10
C ARG A 45 5.57 -2.96 -16.51
N GLY A 46 5.88 -4.24 -16.70
CA GLY A 46 6.32 -4.77 -17.99
C GLY A 46 7.74 -4.38 -18.41
N THR A 47 8.46 -3.62 -17.58
CA THR A 47 9.86 -3.26 -17.88
C THR A 47 10.82 -4.43 -17.69
N GLY A 48 10.44 -5.48 -16.94
CA GLY A 48 11.34 -6.59 -16.61
C GLY A 48 12.54 -6.20 -15.76
N LEU A 49 12.49 -5.03 -15.11
CA LEU A 49 13.54 -4.61 -14.19
C LEU A 49 13.54 -5.48 -12.94
N SER A 50 14.73 -5.76 -12.43
CA SER A 50 14.90 -6.45 -11.16
C SER A 50 14.58 -5.57 -9.96
N ALA A 51 14.39 -6.20 -8.80
CA ALA A 51 14.23 -5.49 -7.53
C ALA A 51 15.44 -4.60 -7.19
N ILE A 52 16.67 -5.03 -7.52
CA ILE A 52 17.87 -4.24 -7.25
C ILE A 52 17.99 -3.04 -8.20
N GLU A 53 17.58 -3.19 -9.46
CA GLU A 53 17.51 -2.09 -10.43
C GLU A 53 16.47 -1.05 -10.02
N ARG A 54 15.30 -1.51 -9.57
CA ARG A 54 14.26 -0.64 -9.00
C ARG A 54 14.81 0.21 -7.86
N LEU A 55 15.48 -0.41 -6.89
CA LEU A 55 16.08 0.30 -5.75
C LEU A 55 17.18 1.28 -6.17
N ALA A 56 17.98 0.93 -7.19
CA ALA A 56 19.03 1.81 -7.72
C ALA A 56 18.44 3.06 -8.39
N ILE A 57 17.35 2.89 -9.16
CA ILE A 57 16.61 3.99 -9.79
C ILE A 57 15.97 4.90 -8.74
N GLU A 58 15.34 4.33 -7.72
CA GLU A 58 14.74 5.08 -6.63
C GLU A 58 15.75 6.00 -5.93
N GLU A 59 16.94 5.46 -5.63
CA GLU A 59 18.00 6.24 -5.01
C GLU A 59 18.56 7.32 -5.94
N LEU A 60 18.76 6.99 -7.22
CA LEU A 60 19.20 7.94 -8.25
C LEU A 60 18.26 9.14 -8.28
N LEU A 61 16.95 8.90 -8.39
CA LEU A 61 15.96 9.97 -8.48
C LEU A 61 15.85 10.79 -7.19
N LEU A 62 15.97 10.14 -6.03
CA LEU A 62 15.96 10.84 -4.74
C LEU A 62 17.14 11.81 -4.62
N ARG A 63 18.35 11.36 -4.96
CA ARG A 63 19.61 12.08 -4.66
C ARG A 63 20.14 12.92 -5.81
N HIS A 64 19.81 12.58 -7.06
CA HIS A 64 20.51 13.06 -8.25
C HIS A 64 19.60 13.43 -9.42
N ASP A 65 18.27 13.50 -9.24
CA ASP A 65 17.40 14.12 -10.24
C ASP A 65 17.72 15.63 -10.35
N PRO A 66 18.26 16.13 -11.48
CA PRO A 66 18.78 17.49 -11.60
C PRO A 66 17.69 18.54 -11.48
N TRP A 67 16.45 18.19 -11.84
CA TRP A 67 15.28 19.07 -11.71
C TRP A 67 14.60 18.98 -10.34
N ARG A 68 15.12 18.13 -9.44
CA ARG A 68 14.58 17.90 -8.10
C ARG A 68 13.07 17.72 -8.11
N ARG A 69 12.54 16.89 -9.00
CA ARG A 69 11.09 16.66 -9.13
C ARG A 69 10.56 15.81 -7.99
N CYS A 70 9.25 15.90 -7.76
CA CYS A 70 8.52 14.87 -7.05
C CYS A 70 8.24 13.71 -8.00
N TRP A 71 8.26 12.48 -7.49
CA TRP A 71 8.02 11.27 -8.28
C TRP A 71 6.98 10.37 -7.63
N ALA A 72 6.19 9.70 -8.46
CA ALA A 72 5.36 8.56 -8.10
C ALA A 72 5.74 7.41 -9.03
N ILE A 73 6.35 6.37 -8.46
CA ILE A 73 6.91 5.25 -9.21
C ILE A 73 6.15 3.99 -8.79
N ILE A 74 5.59 3.25 -9.74
CA ILE A 74 4.84 2.02 -9.45
C ILE A 74 5.37 0.85 -10.27
N GLY A 75 5.10 -0.40 -9.86
CA GLY A 75 5.50 -1.55 -10.64
C GLY A 75 5.50 -2.89 -9.90
N VAL A 76 5.75 -3.93 -10.69
CA VAL A 76 6.16 -5.27 -10.25
C VAL A 76 7.51 -5.56 -10.90
N HIS A 77 8.34 -6.38 -10.25
CA HIS A 77 9.75 -6.52 -10.62
C HIS A 77 10.19 -7.98 -10.57
N GLU A 78 11.19 -8.29 -11.40
CA GLU A 78 11.87 -9.58 -11.35
C GLU A 78 12.67 -9.68 -10.03
N PRO A 79 12.61 -10.79 -9.29
CA PRO A 79 13.32 -10.88 -8.02
C PRO A 79 14.84 -10.83 -8.20
N THR A 80 15.34 -11.53 -9.23
CA THR A 80 16.78 -11.75 -9.41
C THR A 80 17.32 -11.40 -10.79
N GLU A 81 16.51 -11.39 -11.85
CA GLU A 81 16.99 -11.21 -13.23
C GLU A 81 17.12 -9.73 -13.59
N ASN A 82 18.36 -9.26 -13.79
CA ASN A 82 18.64 -7.89 -14.19
C ASN A 82 18.43 -7.68 -15.69
N ARG A 83 17.96 -6.50 -16.07
CA ARG A 83 17.76 -6.14 -17.49
C ARG A 83 18.81 -5.14 -18.02
N ILE A 84 19.32 -4.28 -17.15
CA ILE A 84 20.21 -3.15 -17.45
C ILE A 84 21.58 -3.36 -16.79
N LEU A 85 21.59 -3.81 -15.54
CA LEU A 85 22.81 -4.02 -14.78
C LEU A 85 23.45 -5.35 -15.18
N ASN A 86 24.55 -5.27 -15.92
CA ASN A 86 25.26 -6.42 -16.49
C ASN A 86 26.34 -6.96 -15.53
N ASN A 87 26.87 -6.13 -14.63
CA ASN A 87 28.03 -6.45 -13.77
C ASN A 87 27.70 -6.51 -12.27
N ILE A 88 26.42 -6.60 -11.90
CA ILE A 88 26.14 -7.12 -10.56
C ILE A 88 26.56 -8.57 -10.65
N ASN A 89 27.68 -8.91 -10.03
CA ASN A 89 28.00 -10.28 -9.67
C ASN A 89 26.78 -10.77 -8.89
N LEU A 90 25.80 -11.32 -9.60
CA LEU A 90 24.98 -12.36 -9.05
C LEU A 90 25.91 -13.57 -9.01
N PRO A 91 25.72 -14.50 -8.06
CA PRO A 91 26.23 -15.86 -8.13
C PRO A 91 26.43 -16.30 -9.57
N ALA A 92 27.69 -16.46 -10.01
CA ALA A 92 27.99 -16.57 -11.42
C ALA A 92 27.30 -17.81 -11.99
N TYR A 93 26.27 -17.59 -12.81
CA TYR A 93 25.69 -18.61 -13.66
C TYR A 93 26.72 -18.84 -14.77
N TYR A 94 27.52 -19.92 -14.65
CA TYR A 94 28.63 -20.27 -15.54
C TYR A 94 29.86 -19.35 -15.49
N ALA A 95 30.67 -19.48 -14.43
CA ALA A 95 32.12 -19.34 -14.65
C ALA A 95 32.62 -20.67 -15.25
N PRO A 96 33.22 -20.69 -16.45
CA PRO A 96 33.88 -21.89 -16.94
C PRO A 96 35.03 -22.21 -16.01
N THR A 97 34.92 -23.34 -15.29
CA THR A 97 36.00 -24.14 -14.70
C THR A 97 37.37 -23.47 -14.75
N ALA A 98 37.63 -22.55 -13.82
CA ALA A 98 38.96 -22.03 -13.58
C ALA A 98 39.10 -21.75 -12.08
N HIS A 99 39.48 -22.80 -11.37
CA HIS A 99 40.09 -22.76 -10.03
C HIS A 99 39.30 -22.08 -8.92
N GLN A 100 38.29 -22.76 -8.37
CA GLN A 100 37.86 -22.52 -6.99
C GLN A 100 37.73 -23.87 -6.27
N ASN A 101 38.64 -24.13 -5.33
CA ASN A 101 38.57 -25.24 -4.37
C ASN A 101 37.51 -24.95 -3.26
N SER A 102 36.46 -24.21 -3.57
CA SER A 102 35.37 -23.89 -2.64
C SER A 102 34.07 -24.47 -3.18
N ASP A 103 33.30 -25.12 -2.31
CA ASP A 103 31.92 -25.53 -2.59
C ASP A 103 30.94 -24.33 -2.61
N GLU A 104 31.46 -23.11 -2.38
CA GLU A 104 30.71 -21.86 -2.27
C GLU A 104 31.15 -20.84 -3.33
N ASP A 105 30.20 -20.01 -3.78
CA ASP A 105 30.43 -18.89 -4.69
C ASP A 105 30.92 -17.60 -3.99
N THR A 106 31.12 -16.52 -4.75
CA THR A 106 31.57 -15.20 -4.22
C THR A 106 30.60 -14.55 -3.22
N PHE A 107 29.39 -15.09 -3.08
CA PHE A 107 28.36 -14.65 -2.14
C PHE A 107 28.10 -15.67 -1.03
N GLY A 108 28.89 -16.76 -0.96
CA GLY A 108 28.79 -17.79 0.05
C GLY A 108 27.73 -18.84 -0.24
N HIS A 109 27.09 -18.87 -1.42
CA HIS A 109 26.07 -19.87 -1.75
C HIS A 109 26.70 -21.19 -2.18
N VAL A 110 26.07 -22.30 -1.80
CA VAL A 110 26.44 -23.64 -2.28
C VAL A 110 26.00 -23.78 -3.74
N TYR A 111 26.84 -24.37 -4.60
CA TYR A 111 26.61 -24.50 -6.07
C TYR A 111 25.40 -25.38 -6.51
N GLU A 112 24.40 -25.58 -5.64
CA GLU A 112 23.13 -26.25 -5.97
C GLU A 112 22.15 -25.29 -6.69
N GLU A 113 20.96 -25.81 -7.08
CA GLU A 113 19.89 -25.02 -7.71
C GLU A 113 19.55 -23.75 -6.91
N ARG A 114 19.49 -22.62 -7.61
CA ARG A 114 19.25 -21.31 -7.02
C ARG A 114 17.76 -20.99 -6.96
N ASN A 115 17.26 -20.56 -5.80
CA ASN A 115 15.92 -20.01 -5.68
C ASN A 115 15.85 -18.61 -6.30
N THR A 116 15.41 -18.54 -7.56
CA THR A 116 15.18 -17.30 -8.32
C THR A 116 13.76 -16.75 -8.15
N SER A 117 12.88 -17.47 -7.44
CA SER A 117 11.48 -17.08 -7.26
C SER A 117 11.30 -15.89 -6.31
N CYS A 118 12.32 -15.55 -5.52
CA CYS A 118 12.28 -14.42 -4.60
C CYS A 118 13.65 -13.76 -4.37
N ALA A 119 13.61 -12.59 -3.75
CA ALA A 119 14.77 -11.92 -3.18
C ALA A 119 14.43 -11.40 -1.78
N ILE A 120 15.42 -11.39 -0.89
CA ILE A 120 15.29 -10.82 0.45
C ILE A 120 15.87 -9.41 0.45
N ILE A 121 15.07 -8.43 0.86
CA ILE A 121 15.48 -7.02 0.87
C ILE A 121 15.55 -6.51 2.31
N MET A 122 16.77 -6.18 2.72
CA MET A 122 17.12 -5.68 4.05
C MET A 122 17.22 -4.16 4.06
N GLY A 123 16.85 -3.53 5.18
CA GLY A 123 17.14 -2.11 5.41
C GLY A 123 18.64 -1.85 5.56
N ILE A 124 19.07 -0.60 5.32
CA ILE A 124 20.48 -0.21 5.31
C ILE A 124 21.23 -0.53 6.62
N GLY A 125 20.54 -0.46 7.77
CA GLY A 125 21.10 -0.79 9.09
C GLY A 125 20.90 -2.25 9.51
N GLY A 126 20.30 -3.09 8.66
CA GLY A 126 20.01 -4.49 8.94
C GLY A 126 21.27 -5.36 8.94
N LYS A 127 21.26 -6.37 9.82
CA LYS A 127 22.29 -7.40 9.93
C LYS A 127 21.69 -8.75 9.52
N ALA A 128 22.27 -9.41 8.53
CA ALA A 128 21.70 -10.60 7.88
C ALA A 128 21.47 -11.71 8.90
N GLU A 129 22.50 -12.00 9.71
CA GLU A 129 22.52 -13.04 10.73
C GLU A 129 21.42 -12.89 11.79
N ARG A 130 20.89 -11.68 11.99
CA ARG A 130 19.80 -11.41 12.95
C ARG A 130 18.41 -11.51 12.33
N LEU A 131 18.29 -11.25 11.04
CA LEU A 131 17.00 -11.03 10.36
C LEU A 131 16.62 -12.17 9.42
N ILE A 132 17.60 -12.97 9.01
CA ILE A 132 17.45 -14.02 8.00
C ILE A 132 17.93 -15.34 8.59
N ASP A 133 17.25 -16.43 8.27
CA ASP A 133 17.80 -17.77 8.38
C ASP A 133 18.87 -17.98 7.31
N ILE A 134 20.11 -17.63 7.69
CA ILE A 134 21.28 -17.67 6.80
C ILE A 134 21.56 -19.09 6.30
N VAL A 135 21.31 -20.11 7.12
CA VAL A 135 21.58 -21.50 6.73
C VAL A 135 20.67 -21.90 5.57
N SER A 136 19.38 -21.67 5.71
CA SER A 136 18.39 -21.96 4.66
C SER A 136 18.60 -21.06 3.43
N ALA A 137 18.81 -19.75 3.61
CA ALA A 137 19.02 -18.83 2.50
C ALA A 137 20.31 -19.12 1.71
N ARG A 138 21.37 -19.55 2.40
CA ARG A 138 22.64 -19.95 1.78
C ARG A 138 22.47 -21.21 0.95
N LYS A 139 21.85 -22.24 1.55
CA LYS A 139 21.57 -23.52 0.90
C LYS A 139 20.75 -23.33 -0.36
N ASP A 140 19.70 -22.52 -0.29
CA ASP A 140 18.76 -22.33 -1.40
C ASP A 140 19.23 -21.24 -2.40
N GLY A 141 20.42 -20.66 -2.21
CA GLY A 141 20.97 -19.67 -3.15
C GLY A 141 20.21 -18.34 -3.23
N VAL A 142 19.43 -17.98 -2.21
CA VAL A 142 18.50 -16.83 -2.27
C VAL A 142 19.25 -15.51 -2.37
N LEU A 143 18.86 -14.63 -3.31
CA LEU A 143 19.46 -13.31 -3.44
C LEU A 143 19.10 -12.41 -2.24
N ILE A 144 20.13 -11.85 -1.57
CA ILE A 144 19.94 -10.91 -0.46
C ILE A 144 20.46 -9.53 -0.86
N ILE A 145 19.61 -8.52 -0.72
CA ILE A 145 19.88 -7.14 -1.10
C ILE A 145 19.79 -6.25 0.13
N LYS A 146 20.81 -5.44 0.38
CA LYS A 146 20.76 -4.33 1.35
C LYS A 146 20.40 -3.06 0.60
N ARG A 147 19.23 -2.48 0.89
CA ARG A 147 18.76 -1.25 0.23
C ARG A 147 19.31 0.02 0.90
N PHE A 148 19.21 1.14 0.18
CA PHE A 148 19.65 2.46 0.64
C PHE A 148 18.76 3.10 1.73
N SER A 149 17.52 2.65 1.88
CA SER A 149 16.54 3.17 2.85
C SER A 149 16.56 2.41 4.18
N GLY A 150 16.00 3.02 5.23
CA GLY A 150 15.82 2.38 6.54
C GLY A 150 14.67 1.36 6.53
N GLY A 151 14.26 0.87 7.71
CA GLY A 151 13.12 -0.04 7.87
C GLY A 151 13.50 -1.52 7.99
N GLY A 152 12.49 -2.39 8.02
CA GLY A 152 12.64 -3.83 8.24
C GLY A 152 13.11 -4.62 7.01
N THR A 153 13.14 -5.95 7.15
CA THR A 153 13.45 -6.89 6.06
C THR A 153 12.15 -7.43 5.47
N VAL A 154 12.11 -7.57 4.15
CA VAL A 154 10.98 -8.17 3.41
C VAL A 154 11.48 -9.24 2.45
N VAL A 155 10.64 -10.21 2.14
CA VAL A 155 10.80 -11.09 0.98
C VAL A 155 9.96 -10.50 -0.13
N VAL A 156 10.50 -10.44 -1.35
CA VAL A 156 9.77 -9.98 -2.54
C VAL A 156 9.83 -11.01 -3.65
N ASP A 157 8.77 -11.07 -4.42
CA ASP A 157 8.54 -11.98 -5.54
C ASP A 157 7.75 -11.26 -6.66
N HIS A 158 7.36 -11.99 -7.72
CA HIS A 158 6.56 -11.43 -8.83
C HIS A 158 5.13 -10.98 -8.42
N SER A 159 4.69 -11.27 -7.19
CA SER A 159 3.43 -10.82 -6.61
C SER A 159 3.59 -9.58 -5.72
N SER A 160 4.81 -9.15 -5.43
CA SER A 160 5.05 -7.96 -4.63
C SER A 160 4.73 -6.68 -5.42
N LEU A 161 3.79 -5.85 -4.93
CA LEU A 161 3.38 -4.62 -5.61
C LEU A 161 4.12 -3.43 -5.03
N TRP A 162 4.94 -2.76 -5.85
CA TRP A 162 5.81 -1.69 -5.38
C TRP A 162 5.24 -0.33 -5.72
N THR A 163 5.22 0.55 -4.73
CA THR A 163 4.88 1.97 -4.88
C THR A 163 5.94 2.80 -4.19
N THR A 164 6.35 3.91 -4.82
CA THR A 164 7.37 4.80 -4.28
C THR A 164 6.99 6.24 -4.55
N PHE A 165 7.01 7.06 -3.51
CA PHE A 165 6.79 8.49 -3.60
C PHE A 165 8.05 9.24 -3.18
N ILE A 166 8.57 10.07 -4.07
CA ILE A 166 9.66 11.00 -3.79
C ILE A 166 9.04 12.38 -3.64
N GLY A 167 9.12 12.93 -2.43
CA GLY A 167 8.64 14.26 -2.10
C GLY A 167 9.78 15.26 -1.96
N ARG A 168 9.51 16.52 -2.28
CA ARG A 168 10.46 17.63 -2.17
C ARG A 168 9.90 18.65 -1.22
N ASN A 169 10.66 19.03 -0.20
CA ASN A 169 10.13 19.85 0.90
C ASN A 169 9.61 21.21 0.41
N TYR A 170 10.19 21.78 -0.66
CA TYR A 170 9.71 23.05 -1.22
C TYR A 170 8.42 22.90 -2.04
N ILE A 171 8.12 21.70 -2.56
CA ILE A 171 6.88 21.39 -3.29
C ILE A 171 5.80 20.90 -2.33
N LEU A 172 6.18 20.15 -1.30
CA LEU A 172 5.32 19.56 -0.27
C LEU A 172 5.70 20.07 1.13
N PRO A 173 5.63 21.39 1.40
CA PRO A 173 6.07 21.97 2.68
C PRO A 173 5.23 21.52 3.88
N HIS A 174 4.03 20.98 3.62
CA HIS A 174 3.13 20.46 4.66
C HIS A 174 3.49 19.04 5.11
N VAL A 175 4.38 18.34 4.40
CA VAL A 175 4.83 16.99 4.78
C VAL A 175 6.13 17.13 5.54
N ALA A 176 6.07 17.03 6.86
CA ALA A 176 7.27 17.02 7.68
C ALA A 176 8.13 15.79 7.31
N PRO A 177 9.45 15.93 7.16
CA PRO A 177 10.34 14.88 6.67
C PRO A 177 10.69 13.89 7.78
N PHE A 178 9.68 13.30 8.40
CA PHE A 178 9.79 12.31 9.46
C PHE A 178 8.98 11.06 9.07
N PRO A 179 9.43 9.84 9.44
CA PRO A 179 8.82 8.62 8.92
C PRO A 179 7.31 8.53 9.14
N ARG A 180 6.81 8.91 10.32
CA ARG A 180 5.38 8.79 10.66
C ARG A 180 4.53 9.79 9.88
N GLU A 181 5.00 11.00 9.73
CA GLU A 181 4.33 12.10 9.02
C GLU A 181 4.27 11.83 7.52
N ILE A 182 5.35 11.30 6.95
CA ILE A 182 5.38 10.85 5.56
C ILE A 182 4.37 9.72 5.34
N MET A 183 4.33 8.72 6.23
CA MET A 183 3.37 7.63 6.16
C MET A 183 1.93 8.09 6.30
N GLN A 184 1.67 9.01 7.23
CA GLN A 184 0.34 9.59 7.42
C GLN A 184 -0.10 10.34 6.16
N TRP A 185 0.80 11.14 5.57
CA TRP A 185 0.53 11.84 4.32
C TRP A 185 0.16 10.87 3.18
N SER A 186 0.93 9.81 2.96
CA SER A 186 0.62 8.84 1.89
C SER A 186 -0.63 8.01 2.19
N ALA A 187 -0.92 7.72 3.47
CA ALA A 187 -2.17 7.08 3.86
C ALA A 187 -3.38 7.95 3.52
N ASP A 188 -3.36 9.22 3.91
CA ASP A 188 -4.52 10.11 3.80
C ASP A 188 -4.71 10.64 2.38
N THR A 189 -3.61 10.92 1.68
CA THR A 189 -3.64 11.61 0.38
C THR A 189 -3.76 10.64 -0.78
N ILE A 190 -3.23 9.42 -0.64
CA ILE A 190 -3.02 8.51 -1.76
C ILE A 190 -3.68 7.15 -1.51
N PHE A 191 -3.21 6.40 -0.52
CA PHE A 191 -3.61 5.01 -0.36
C PHE A 191 -5.04 4.86 0.15
N GLY A 192 -5.47 5.64 1.15
CA GLY A 192 -6.85 5.63 1.64
C GLY A 192 -7.86 5.84 0.49
N PRO A 193 -7.77 6.94 -0.26
CA PRO A 193 -8.61 7.16 -1.43
C PRO A 193 -8.50 6.07 -2.50
N ALA A 194 -7.31 5.49 -2.72
CA ALA A 194 -7.14 4.40 -3.67
C ALA A 194 -7.87 3.13 -3.23
N PHE A 195 -7.76 2.73 -1.95
CA PHE A 195 -8.45 1.57 -1.40
C PHE A 195 -9.96 1.78 -1.29
N ASP A 196 -10.41 2.99 -0.97
CA ASP A 196 -11.85 3.34 -0.98
C ASP A 196 -12.43 3.17 -2.39
N ARG A 197 -11.76 3.71 -3.41
CA ARG A 197 -12.16 3.54 -4.82
C ARG A 197 -12.11 2.09 -5.27
N TRP A 198 -11.11 1.33 -4.82
CA TRP A 198 -11.02 -0.10 -5.15
C TRP A 198 -12.20 -0.86 -4.55
N ASN A 199 -12.54 -0.58 -3.28
CA ASN A 199 -13.71 -1.15 -2.62
C ASN A 199 -15.00 -0.81 -3.38
N GLU A 200 -15.22 0.45 -3.74
CA GLU A 200 -16.38 0.88 -4.55
C GLU A 200 -16.47 0.12 -5.89
N ALA A 201 -15.34 -0.10 -6.56
CA ALA A 201 -15.29 -0.79 -7.85
C ALA A 201 -15.62 -2.28 -7.77
N ILE A 202 -15.35 -2.94 -6.62
CA ILE A 202 -15.63 -4.37 -6.43
C ILE A 202 -16.95 -4.63 -5.70
N GLN A 203 -17.64 -3.59 -5.20
CA GLN A 203 -18.99 -3.77 -4.67
C GLN A 203 -19.95 -4.16 -5.79
N PRO A 204 -20.85 -5.14 -5.56
CA PRO A 204 -21.92 -5.42 -6.50
C PRO A 204 -22.75 -4.14 -6.68
N GLN A 205 -22.79 -3.60 -7.89
CA GLN A 205 -23.72 -2.52 -8.20
C GLN A 205 -25.14 -3.03 -7.93
N PRO A 206 -26.01 -2.28 -7.25
CA PRO A 206 -27.40 -2.68 -7.10
C PRO A 206 -27.98 -2.85 -8.50
N VAL A 207 -28.60 -4.02 -8.74
CA VAL A 207 -29.37 -4.27 -9.95
C VAL A 207 -30.49 -3.24 -9.97
N HIS A 208 -30.34 -2.18 -10.77
CA HIS A 208 -31.49 -1.37 -11.15
C HIS A 208 -32.39 -2.28 -11.99
N ASN A 209 -33.41 -2.86 -11.34
CA ASN A 209 -34.55 -3.40 -12.05
C ASN A 209 -35.20 -2.22 -12.77
N ASN A 210 -34.88 -2.04 -14.04
CA ASN A 210 -35.69 -1.25 -14.96
C ASN A 210 -37.02 -1.98 -15.15
N MET A 211 -37.92 -1.86 -14.16
CA MET A 211 -39.35 -1.99 -14.37
C MET A 211 -39.94 -0.59 -14.36
N GLU A 212 -39.62 0.20 -15.39
CA GLU A 212 -40.62 1.14 -15.88
C GLU A 212 -41.75 0.29 -16.44
N LYS A 213 -42.81 0.11 -15.66
CA LYS A 213 -44.09 -0.36 -16.18
C LYS A 213 -44.60 0.71 -17.13
N GLU A 214 -44.34 0.53 -18.42
CA GLU A 214 -45.22 1.05 -19.46
C GLU A 214 -46.63 0.54 -19.18
N SER A 215 -47.51 1.44 -18.75
CA SER A 215 -48.94 1.19 -18.59
C SER A 215 -49.56 0.99 -19.97
N ASN A 216 -49.46 -0.23 -20.49
CA ASN A 216 -50.14 -0.61 -21.71
C ASN A 216 -51.64 -0.70 -21.41
N LYS A 217 -52.41 0.28 -21.91
CA LYS A 217 -53.87 0.33 -21.83
C LYS A 217 -54.46 -0.97 -22.40
N ARG A 218 -54.92 -1.87 -21.53
CA ARG A 218 -55.91 -2.90 -21.91
C ARG A 218 -57.28 -2.40 -21.46
N GLN A 219 -58.09 -2.00 -22.44
CA GLN A 219 -59.51 -1.73 -22.26
C GLN A 219 -60.21 -3.04 -21.87
N THR A 220 -61.02 -3.00 -20.80
CA THR A 220 -61.99 -4.07 -20.51
C THR A 220 -63.36 -3.41 -20.35
N LEU A 221 -64.25 -3.75 -21.27
CA LEU A 221 -65.66 -3.32 -21.30
C LEU A 221 -66.41 -3.89 -20.09
N ILE A 222 -67.06 -3.03 -19.30
CA ILE A 222 -68.01 -3.43 -18.25
C ILE A 222 -69.42 -3.31 -18.81
N VAL A 223 -70.07 -4.45 -19.04
CA VAL A 223 -71.50 -4.57 -19.37
C VAL A 223 -72.30 -4.51 -18.07
N HIS A 224 -73.28 -3.61 -17.99
CA HIS A 224 -74.20 -3.51 -16.86
C HIS A 224 -75.33 -4.56 -16.96
N GLY A 225 -75.45 -5.41 -15.94
CA GLY A 225 -76.61 -6.27 -15.69
C GLY A 225 -77.05 -6.15 -14.23
N LYS A 226 -78.31 -5.78 -14.00
CA LYS A 226 -78.96 -5.60 -12.69
C LYS A 226 -79.17 -6.96 -11.99
N SER A 227 -78.92 -7.05 -10.68
CA SER A 227 -79.71 -7.88 -9.75
C SER A 227 -79.47 -7.52 -8.29
N CYS A 228 -80.46 -7.86 -7.46
CA CYS A 228 -80.83 -7.40 -6.11
C CYS A 228 -80.04 -7.97 -4.92
N GLY A 229 -80.09 -7.27 -3.77
CA GLY A 229 -79.82 -7.85 -2.44
C GLY A 229 -79.43 -6.83 -1.35
N LEU A 230 -80.33 -6.58 -0.38
CA LEU A 230 -80.13 -5.88 0.91
C LEU A 230 -79.11 -6.66 1.79
N CYS A 231 -78.33 -6.13 2.77
CA CYS A 231 -78.59 -5.41 4.05
C CYS A 231 -77.23 -4.83 4.54
N GLY A 232 -77.03 -3.68 5.21
CA GLY A 232 -77.48 -3.23 6.53
C GLY A 232 -76.36 -3.39 7.61
N GLY A 233 -75.84 -2.31 8.21
CA GLY A 233 -75.04 -2.36 9.46
C GLY A 233 -73.91 -1.30 9.63
N ASP A 234 -74.04 -0.49 10.68
CA ASP A 234 -73.26 0.71 11.04
C ASP A 234 -71.93 0.44 11.78
N ASN A 235 -70.97 1.39 11.71
CA ASN A 235 -70.44 2.16 12.87
C ASN A 235 -69.02 2.75 12.67
N GLU A 236 -68.99 4.07 12.83
CA GLU A 236 -68.04 4.94 13.55
C GLU A 236 -66.52 4.70 13.55
N SER A 237 -65.85 5.74 13.06
CA SER A 237 -64.48 6.16 13.32
C SER A 237 -64.22 6.57 14.77
N ILE A 238 -63.12 6.11 15.37
CA ILE A 238 -62.51 6.72 16.57
C ILE A 238 -61.00 6.87 16.33
N ALA A 239 -60.51 8.10 16.47
CA ALA A 239 -59.10 8.45 16.51
C ALA A 239 -58.68 8.72 17.96
N ILE A 240 -57.56 8.15 18.42
CA ILE A 240 -56.78 8.63 19.58
C ILE A 240 -55.29 8.23 19.42
N PRO A 241 -54.31 8.85 20.12
CA PRO A 241 -53.39 9.81 19.54
C PRO A 241 -51.89 9.45 19.73
N SER A 242 -51.04 10.30 19.18
CA SER A 242 -49.57 10.34 19.28
C SER A 242 -49.02 10.22 20.70
N THR A 243 -48.14 9.24 20.91
CA THR A 243 -47.14 9.24 21.99
C THR A 243 -45.80 8.72 21.47
N ASP A 244 -44.76 9.42 21.90
CA ASP A 244 -43.35 9.30 21.55
C ASP A 244 -42.78 7.87 21.52
N ILE A 245 -42.14 7.52 20.40
CA ILE A 245 -41.06 6.52 20.37
C ILE A 245 -39.81 7.22 19.86
N SER A 246 -39.25 8.07 20.72
CA SER A 246 -37.90 8.61 20.61
C SER A 246 -36.91 7.70 21.35
N ALA A 247 -36.88 6.40 21.07
CA ALA A 247 -35.86 5.51 21.62
C ALA A 247 -35.76 4.18 20.87
N SER A 248 -35.18 4.18 19.67
CA SER A 248 -34.26 3.13 19.18
C SER A 248 -34.03 3.22 17.68
N LEU A 249 -33.55 4.36 17.17
CA LEU A 249 -32.73 4.33 15.95
C LEU A 249 -31.35 3.80 16.34
N ARG A 250 -31.28 2.50 16.62
CA ARG A 250 -30.02 1.77 16.39
C ARG A 250 -29.79 1.92 14.90
N GLN A 251 -28.90 2.84 14.53
CA GLN A 251 -28.26 2.84 13.22
C GLN A 251 -27.84 1.41 12.96
N SER A 252 -28.57 0.73 12.08
CA SER A 252 -28.11 -0.49 11.45
C SER A 252 -26.83 -0.10 10.74
N ARG A 253 -25.69 -0.29 11.41
CA ARG A 253 -24.40 -0.40 10.73
C ARG A 253 -24.59 -1.61 9.83
N THR A 254 -24.87 -1.36 8.56
CA THR A 254 -24.52 -2.31 7.53
C THR A 254 -23.03 -2.57 7.74
N THR A 255 -22.71 -3.72 8.32
CA THR A 255 -21.32 -4.16 8.48
C THR A 255 -20.83 -4.37 7.06
N SER A 256 -20.17 -3.35 6.50
CA SER A 256 -19.44 -3.49 5.23
C SER A 256 -18.57 -4.73 5.35
N THR A 257 -18.81 -5.73 4.51
CA THR A 257 -17.99 -6.95 4.43
C THR A 257 -16.62 -6.65 3.83
N LEU A 258 -16.46 -5.51 3.16
CA LEU A 258 -15.19 -5.08 2.59
C LEU A 258 -14.24 -4.52 3.66
N PRO A 259 -12.94 -4.82 3.55
CA PRO A 259 -11.94 -4.33 4.48
C PRO A 259 -11.73 -2.83 4.34
N THR A 260 -11.35 -2.16 5.43
CA THR A 260 -10.99 -0.74 5.45
C THR A 260 -9.48 -0.58 5.55
N PHE A 261 -8.88 0.18 4.63
CA PHE A 261 -7.46 0.55 4.72
C PHE A 261 -7.22 1.52 5.87
N ARG A 262 -6.16 1.30 6.67
CA ARG A 262 -5.73 2.24 7.71
C ARG A 262 -4.21 2.27 7.85
N LEU A 263 -3.71 3.41 8.34
CA LEU A 263 -2.38 3.50 8.93
C LEU A 263 -2.45 3.22 10.44
N LYS A 264 -1.77 2.18 10.90
CA LYS A 264 -1.64 1.82 12.32
C LYS A 264 -0.18 1.71 12.69
N GLU A 265 0.28 2.51 13.66
CA GLU A 265 1.72 2.64 13.97
C GLU A 265 2.54 2.91 12.68
N ASN A 266 3.50 2.06 12.30
CA ASN A 266 4.26 2.26 11.06
C ASN A 266 3.84 1.31 9.94
N ASP A 267 2.60 0.80 10.03
CA ASP A 267 2.09 -0.24 9.15
C ASP A 267 0.79 0.17 8.45
N TYR A 268 0.71 -0.18 7.17
CA TYR A 268 -0.55 -0.20 6.46
C TYR A 268 -1.27 -1.51 6.75
N ILE A 269 -2.53 -1.41 7.14
CA ILE A 269 -3.37 -2.54 7.51
C ILE A 269 -4.68 -2.54 6.73
N LEU A 270 -5.28 -3.73 6.65
CA LEU A 270 -6.70 -3.90 6.41
C LEU A 270 -7.40 -4.24 7.72
N ASP A 271 -8.36 -3.40 8.08
CA ASP A 271 -9.32 -3.61 9.16
C ASP A 271 -10.53 -4.35 8.59
N SER A 272 -10.69 -5.62 8.95
CA SER A 272 -11.69 -6.53 8.39
C SER A 272 -12.42 -7.30 9.49
N LEU A 273 -13.41 -8.12 9.13
CA LEU A 273 -14.08 -9.03 10.08
C LEU A 273 -13.11 -10.04 10.74
N HIS A 274 -11.97 -10.31 10.11
CA HIS A 274 -10.90 -11.17 10.66
C HIS A 274 -9.85 -10.38 11.45
N GLY A 275 -10.16 -9.13 11.80
CA GLY A 275 -9.27 -8.23 12.53
C GLY A 275 -8.34 -7.41 11.63
N GLU A 276 -7.40 -6.74 12.28
CA GLU A 276 -6.44 -5.82 11.67
C GLU A 276 -5.16 -6.55 11.27
N ARG A 277 -4.91 -6.66 9.97
CA ARG A 277 -3.76 -7.38 9.41
C ARG A 277 -2.94 -6.50 8.48
N LYS A 278 -1.62 -6.63 8.56
CA LYS A 278 -0.65 -5.83 7.80
C LYS A 278 -0.60 -6.29 6.34
N ILE A 279 -0.52 -5.33 5.43
CA ILE A 279 -0.59 -5.57 3.98
C ILE A 279 0.65 -5.16 3.19
N GLY A 280 1.70 -4.69 3.85
CA GLY A 280 2.92 -4.32 3.14
C GLY A 280 4.07 -3.91 4.03
N GLY A 281 5.26 -3.89 3.45
CA GLY A 281 6.49 -3.40 4.09
C GLY A 281 6.75 -1.95 3.71
N ASN A 282 6.90 -1.08 4.71
CA ASN A 282 7.13 0.35 4.52
C ASN A 282 8.58 0.70 4.85
N ALA A 283 9.15 1.60 4.07
CA ALA A 283 10.44 2.19 4.36
C ALA A 283 10.58 3.60 3.80
N GLN A 284 11.49 4.37 4.40
CA GLN A 284 11.74 5.75 4.05
C GLN A 284 13.23 6.05 3.97
N ALA A 285 13.58 7.03 3.14
CA ALA A 285 14.88 7.68 3.13
C ALA A 285 14.66 9.19 3.13
N ILE A 286 15.32 9.89 4.04
CA ILE A 286 15.21 11.35 4.18
C ILE A 286 16.57 11.96 3.85
N VAL A 287 16.56 12.99 3.01
CA VAL A 287 17.75 13.72 2.57
C VAL A 287 17.51 15.22 2.72
N SER A 288 18.56 16.03 2.54
CA SER A 288 18.38 17.48 2.53
C SER A 288 17.41 17.90 1.42
N GLY A 289 16.30 18.52 1.81
CA GLY A 289 15.28 19.06 0.91
C GLY A 289 14.30 18.05 0.30
N GLY A 290 14.27 16.80 0.77
CA GLY A 290 13.28 15.83 0.29
C GLY A 290 13.26 14.51 1.04
N PHE A 291 12.33 13.65 0.65
CA PHE A 291 12.14 12.33 1.21
C PHE A 291 11.73 11.34 0.12
N LEU A 292 11.89 10.06 0.43
CA LEU A 292 11.34 8.94 -0.30
C LEU A 292 10.55 8.08 0.68
N HIS A 293 9.37 7.63 0.26
CA HIS A 293 8.61 6.59 0.92
C HIS A 293 8.24 5.52 -0.09
N HIS A 294 8.67 4.28 0.16
CA HIS A 294 8.25 3.14 -0.64
C HIS A 294 7.52 2.09 0.19
N THR A 295 6.65 1.36 -0.50
CA THR A 295 5.85 0.29 0.04
C THR A 295 5.87 -0.90 -0.91
N SER A 296 6.15 -2.09 -0.37
CA SER A 296 5.88 -3.37 -1.05
C SER A 296 4.58 -3.96 -0.49
N PHE A 297 3.48 -3.87 -1.23
CA PHE A 297 2.21 -4.49 -0.84
C PHE A 297 2.20 -5.98 -1.17
N LEU A 298 1.59 -6.75 -0.28
CA LEU A 298 1.45 -8.20 -0.34
C LEU A 298 0.21 -8.55 -1.17
N TRP A 299 0.31 -8.57 -2.50
CA TRP A 299 -0.78 -9.12 -3.33
C TRP A 299 -1.03 -10.58 -2.97
N ASP A 300 0.04 -11.36 -3.03
CA ASP A 300 0.11 -12.79 -2.77
C ASP A 300 1.55 -13.11 -2.31
N TRP A 301 1.82 -14.32 -1.82
CA TRP A 301 3.18 -14.78 -1.54
C TRP A 301 3.30 -16.31 -1.50
N ASP A 302 4.52 -16.81 -1.70
CA ASP A 302 4.88 -18.20 -1.41
C ASP A 302 5.29 -18.36 0.06
N ASN A 303 4.62 -19.27 0.79
CA ASN A 303 4.92 -19.57 2.19
C ASN A 303 6.33 -20.16 2.38
N ASN A 304 6.91 -20.82 1.37
CA ASN A 304 8.27 -21.34 1.45
C ASN A 304 9.29 -20.20 1.51
N ASN A 305 9.11 -19.17 0.69
CA ASN A 305 10.01 -18.02 0.67
C ASN A 305 9.89 -17.17 1.95
N MET A 306 8.73 -17.15 2.61
CA MET A 306 8.56 -16.42 3.87
C MET A 306 9.33 -17.04 5.05
N LYS A 307 9.70 -18.33 4.97
CA LYS A 307 10.45 -19.03 6.04
C LYS A 307 11.86 -18.48 6.24
N TYR A 308 12.42 -17.79 5.24
CA TYR A 308 13.74 -17.17 5.37
C TYR A 308 13.78 -16.03 6.39
N LEU A 309 12.64 -15.42 6.75
CA LEU A 309 12.59 -14.31 7.69
C LEU A 309 12.52 -14.80 9.14
N LYS A 310 13.47 -14.36 9.96
CA LYS A 310 13.38 -14.50 11.42
C LYS A 310 12.31 -13.58 11.99
N LEU A 311 11.78 -13.94 13.15
CA LEU A 311 10.91 -13.04 13.90
C LEU A 311 11.72 -11.79 14.32
N PRO A 312 11.23 -10.57 14.03
CA PRO A 312 11.96 -9.36 14.37
C PRO A 312 11.88 -9.08 15.88
N ASP A 313 13.02 -8.73 16.50
CA ASP A 313 13.09 -8.32 17.92
C ASP A 313 12.15 -7.14 18.24
N LYS A 314 12.01 -6.22 17.28
CA LYS A 314 11.09 -5.08 17.37
C LYS A 314 9.85 -5.35 16.53
N ARG A 315 8.72 -5.53 17.20
CA ARG A 315 7.39 -5.71 16.59
C ARG A 315 6.45 -4.58 17.03
N PRO A 316 5.49 -4.18 16.19
CA PRO A 316 4.50 -3.20 16.59
C PRO A 316 3.62 -3.76 17.71
N THR A 317 3.12 -2.89 18.59
CA THR A 317 2.42 -3.31 19.81
C THR A 317 1.16 -4.12 19.45
N TYR A 318 0.45 -3.69 18.40
CA TYR A 318 -0.76 -4.38 17.92
C TYR A 318 -0.53 -5.74 17.25
N ARG A 319 0.73 -6.13 16.97
CA ARG A 319 1.02 -7.52 16.55
C ARG A 319 0.68 -8.50 17.67
N GLY A 320 0.99 -8.14 18.91
CA GLY A 320 0.97 -9.06 20.04
C GLY A 320 1.84 -10.29 19.74
N ASP A 321 1.33 -11.47 20.05
CA ASP A 321 2.01 -12.76 19.83
C ASP A 321 1.57 -13.49 18.56
N ARG A 322 0.93 -12.79 17.62
CA ARG A 322 0.49 -13.37 16.35
C ARG A 322 1.67 -13.88 15.52
N SER A 323 1.46 -15.05 14.93
CA SER A 323 2.32 -15.64 13.89
C SER A 323 2.39 -14.71 12.67
N HIS A 324 3.28 -15.00 11.71
CA HIS A 324 3.28 -14.26 10.44
C HIS A 324 1.94 -14.39 9.70
N ASP A 325 1.35 -15.60 9.68
CA ASP A 325 0.11 -15.88 8.97
C ASP A 325 -1.11 -15.18 9.60
N ASP A 326 -1.11 -15.01 10.92
CA ASP A 326 -2.18 -14.29 11.64
C ASP A 326 -2.01 -12.77 11.60
N PHE A 327 -0.79 -12.30 11.33
CA PHE A 327 -0.44 -10.88 11.33
C PHE A 327 -0.53 -10.24 9.94
N LEU A 328 -0.19 -10.99 8.90
CA LEU A 328 -0.22 -10.54 7.51
C LEU A 328 -1.53 -10.94 6.81
N VAL A 329 -1.87 -10.26 5.72
CA VAL A 329 -2.97 -10.67 4.85
C VAL A 329 -2.64 -10.40 3.38
N ARG A 330 -3.06 -11.32 2.50
CA ARG A 330 -2.95 -11.17 1.05
C ARG A 330 -4.03 -10.20 0.59
N LEU A 331 -3.67 -9.20 -0.21
CA LEU A 331 -4.67 -8.38 -0.88
C LEU A 331 -5.54 -9.24 -1.81
N LYS A 332 -4.98 -10.28 -2.42
CA LYS A 332 -5.71 -11.22 -3.28
C LYS A 332 -6.89 -11.88 -2.57
N ASP A 333 -6.82 -12.13 -1.25
CA ASP A 333 -7.92 -12.74 -0.49
C ASP A 333 -9.17 -11.86 -0.44
N HIS A 334 -8.98 -10.54 -0.50
CA HIS A 334 -10.07 -9.56 -0.47
C HIS A 334 -10.47 -9.05 -1.86
N TYR A 335 -9.50 -8.91 -2.76
CA TYR A 335 -9.66 -8.21 -4.04
C TYR A 335 -9.59 -9.15 -5.25
N GLY A 336 -8.99 -10.33 -5.13
CA GLY A 336 -8.65 -11.22 -6.26
C GLY A 336 -9.83 -11.84 -7.00
N LYS A 337 -11.01 -11.89 -6.39
CA LYS A 337 -12.23 -12.38 -7.05
C LYS A 337 -12.74 -11.45 -8.15
N TYR A 338 -12.51 -10.15 -8.00
CA TYR A 338 -13.11 -9.11 -8.85
C TYR A 338 -12.06 -8.22 -9.54
N SER A 339 -10.79 -8.43 -9.24
CA SER A 339 -9.71 -7.57 -9.72
C SER A 339 -8.39 -8.32 -9.80
N THR A 340 -7.38 -7.66 -10.36
CA THR A 340 -6.03 -8.23 -10.51
C THR A 340 -5.04 -7.43 -9.69
N LYS A 341 -3.82 -7.96 -9.55
CA LYS A 341 -2.72 -7.25 -8.89
C LYS A 341 -2.43 -5.87 -9.49
N ASN A 342 -2.74 -5.68 -10.77
CA ASN A 342 -2.56 -4.40 -11.46
C ASN A 342 -3.56 -3.33 -11.03
N SER A 343 -4.73 -3.72 -10.52
CA SER A 343 -5.82 -2.81 -10.17
C SER A 343 -5.41 -1.82 -9.07
N LEU A 344 -4.54 -2.23 -8.12
CA LEU A 344 -4.00 -1.31 -7.11
C LEU A 344 -3.33 -0.08 -7.76
N PHE A 345 -2.52 -0.29 -8.79
CA PHE A 345 -1.78 0.79 -9.43
C PHE A 345 -2.71 1.76 -10.16
N ASP A 346 -3.76 1.24 -10.76
CA ASP A 346 -4.76 2.06 -11.45
C ASP A 346 -5.51 2.91 -10.41
N HIS A 347 -5.91 2.35 -9.28
CA HIS A 347 -6.55 3.12 -8.21
C HIS A 347 -5.62 4.14 -7.55
N VAL A 348 -4.34 3.82 -7.36
CA VAL A 348 -3.31 4.78 -6.91
C VAL A 348 -3.15 5.91 -7.92
N LYS A 349 -3.12 5.62 -9.23
CA LYS A 349 -3.04 6.62 -10.29
C LYS A 349 -4.22 7.59 -10.24
N HIS A 350 -5.44 7.08 -10.07
CA HIS A 350 -6.64 7.91 -9.93
C HIS A 350 -6.58 8.79 -8.67
N ALA A 351 -6.23 8.23 -7.51
CA ALA A 351 -6.09 8.99 -6.27
C ALA A 351 -5.04 10.12 -6.39
N MET A 352 -3.93 9.84 -7.08
CA MET A 352 -2.89 10.83 -7.38
C MET A 352 -3.41 11.95 -8.30
N HIS A 353 -4.16 11.61 -9.35
CA HIS A 353 -4.68 12.60 -10.30
C HIS A 353 -5.62 13.63 -9.63
N ASP A 354 -6.36 13.22 -8.60
CA ASP A 354 -7.23 14.11 -7.82
C ASP A 354 -6.43 15.17 -7.03
N ARG A 355 -5.18 14.89 -6.68
CA ARG A 355 -4.37 15.72 -5.75
C ARG A 355 -3.15 16.37 -6.40
N PHE A 356 -2.65 15.81 -7.50
CA PHE A 356 -1.41 16.21 -8.16
C PHE A 356 -1.62 16.51 -9.64
N HIS A 357 -0.75 17.36 -10.19
CA HIS A 357 -0.60 17.48 -11.63
C HIS A 357 0.40 16.43 -12.10
N MET A 358 -0.11 15.36 -12.72
CA MET A 358 0.70 14.22 -13.13
C MET A 358 1.32 14.44 -14.51
N GLU A 359 2.64 14.27 -14.59
CA GLU A 359 3.41 14.26 -15.85
C GLU A 359 3.92 12.84 -16.08
N GLU A 360 3.47 12.20 -17.15
CA GLU A 360 3.93 10.84 -17.51
C GLU A 360 5.43 10.86 -17.83
N THR A 361 6.15 9.86 -17.34
CA THR A 361 7.58 9.67 -17.57
C THR A 361 7.88 8.21 -17.84
N THR A 362 8.98 7.95 -18.54
CA THR A 362 9.38 6.61 -18.96
C THR A 362 10.68 6.19 -18.31
N LEU A 363 10.96 4.88 -18.34
CA LEU A 363 12.29 4.36 -17.97
C LEU A 363 13.41 5.02 -18.79
N ARG A 364 13.17 5.33 -20.07
CA ARG A 364 14.15 6.02 -20.92
C ARG A 364 14.53 7.39 -20.37
N ASP A 365 13.59 8.14 -19.81
CA ASP A 365 13.85 9.44 -19.19
C ASP A 365 14.71 9.32 -17.94
N VAL A 366 14.50 8.27 -17.15
CA VAL A 366 15.34 7.95 -15.98
C VAL A 366 16.75 7.54 -16.41
N ILE A 367 16.86 6.69 -17.44
CA ILE A 367 18.17 6.26 -17.95
C ILE A 367 18.95 7.44 -18.53
N LYS A 368 18.27 8.42 -19.14
CA LYS A 368 18.89 9.68 -19.56
C LYS A 368 19.53 10.42 -18.36
N ILE A 369 18.84 10.52 -17.23
CA ILE A 369 19.41 11.11 -16.01
C ILE A 369 20.65 10.34 -15.56
N ALA A 370 20.60 9.01 -15.54
CA ALA A 370 21.75 8.19 -15.16
C ALA A 370 22.95 8.40 -16.09
N ASN A 371 22.69 8.47 -17.41
CA ASN A 371 23.72 8.74 -18.41
C ASN A 371 24.34 10.13 -18.23
N GLU A 372 23.52 11.17 -18.08
CA GLU A 372 23.99 12.55 -17.95
C GLU A 372 24.73 12.81 -16.63
N GLN A 373 24.31 12.16 -15.53
CA GLN A 373 24.91 12.39 -14.21
C GLN A 373 26.09 11.46 -13.90
N PHE A 374 26.12 10.24 -14.46
CA PHE A 374 27.06 9.19 -14.07
C PHE A 374 27.67 8.41 -15.24
N GLY A 375 27.26 8.65 -16.48
CA GLY A 375 27.68 7.84 -17.63
C GLY A 375 26.91 6.53 -17.80
N GLY A 376 25.88 6.30 -16.97
CA GLY A 376 24.97 5.16 -17.07
C GLY A 376 24.50 4.62 -15.73
N LEU A 377 23.49 3.75 -15.78
CA LEU A 377 22.94 3.13 -14.56
C LEU A 377 23.95 2.19 -13.90
N GLN A 378 24.77 1.48 -14.69
CA GLN A 378 25.85 0.63 -14.18
C GLN A 378 26.91 1.44 -13.42
N GLN A 379 27.37 2.55 -14.00
CA GLN A 379 28.36 3.43 -13.38
C GLN A 379 27.81 4.10 -12.11
N TRP A 380 26.53 4.51 -12.12
CA TRP A 380 25.84 4.96 -10.91
C TRP A 380 25.82 3.88 -9.84
N PHE A 381 25.44 2.66 -10.23
CA PHE A 381 25.33 1.52 -9.33
C PHE A 381 26.68 1.19 -8.69
N ASP A 382 27.73 1.02 -9.48
CA ASP A 382 29.07 0.65 -9.02
C ASP A 382 29.71 1.76 -8.17
N GLY A 383 29.47 3.02 -8.53
CA GLY A 383 30.08 4.18 -7.88
C GLY A 383 29.40 4.60 -6.57
N LYS A 384 28.21 5.19 -6.66
CA LYS A 384 27.62 6.00 -5.56
C LYS A 384 26.31 5.46 -5.00
N CYS A 385 25.67 4.51 -5.67
CA CYS A 385 24.50 3.80 -5.16
C CYS A 385 24.84 3.13 -3.81
N ARG A 386 23.91 3.07 -2.88
CA ARG A 386 24.08 2.39 -1.59
C ARG A 386 23.40 1.04 -1.55
N THR A 387 22.54 0.74 -2.52
CA THR A 387 21.95 -0.58 -2.67
C THR A 387 23.01 -1.57 -3.13
N ARG A 388 23.16 -2.70 -2.42
CA ARG A 388 24.20 -3.70 -2.67
C ARG A 388 23.67 -5.11 -2.43
N VAL A 389 24.24 -6.08 -3.13
CA VAL A 389 24.07 -7.51 -2.79
C VAL A 389 24.84 -7.78 -1.50
N VAL A 390 24.26 -8.58 -0.61
CA VAL A 390 24.90 -9.02 0.64
C VAL A 390 25.61 -10.33 0.39
N GLN A 391 26.90 -10.40 0.76
CA GLN A 391 27.65 -11.65 0.82
C GLN A 391 27.30 -12.38 2.14
N LEU A 392 26.97 -13.66 2.04
CA LEU A 392 26.55 -14.50 3.16
C LEU A 392 27.68 -15.19 3.90
#